data_AF-A0A950SG33-F1
#
_entry.id   AF-A0A950SG33-F1
#
_cell.length_a   1.000
_cell.length_b   1.000
_cell.length_c   1.000
_cell.angle_alpha   90.00
_cell.angle_beta   90.00
_cell.angle_gamma   90.00
#
_symmetry.space_group_name_H-M   'P 1'
#
loop_
_entity.id
_entity.type
_entity.pdbx_description
1 polymer ?
#
loop_
_entity_poly.entity_id
_entity_poly.type
_entity_poly.pdbx_seq_one_letter_code
_entity_poly.pdbx_strand_id
1 'polypeptide(L)'
;MPLVTLTTFRNAHDAQLAKAVLADEGVAAFLGDENITSLAPYTSPMGVKLQVASEDADRAESILNRIAGLDVAEQATASAQHAIRHPEQCPKCGSADIRRTRRLTGFLICAALLIAVGVAVEQLIMAFYLIMAVCIFFLVASPYRCADCGHRW
;
A
#
# COMPACT_ATOMS: atom_id res chain seq x y z
N MET A 1 -22.55 25.57 -1.88
CA MET A 1 -21.11 25.73 -1.62
C MET A 1 -20.43 24.42 -1.98
N PRO A 2 -19.44 24.38 -2.89
CA PRO A 2 -18.77 23.14 -3.25
C PRO A 2 -17.85 22.67 -2.11
N LEU A 3 -17.90 21.38 -1.80
CA LEU A 3 -17.01 20.73 -0.84
C LEU A 3 -15.74 20.28 -1.56
N VAL A 4 -14.58 20.58 -0.98
CA VAL A 4 -13.28 20.16 -1.47
C VAL A 4 -12.62 19.21 -0.48
N THR A 5 -11.91 18.20 -0.98
CA THR A 5 -11.20 17.24 -0.12
C THR A 5 -9.81 17.77 0.17
N LEU A 6 -9.50 18.02 1.45
CA LEU A 6 -8.19 18.51 1.89
C LEU A 6 -7.19 17.36 2.02
N THR A 7 -7.60 16.29 2.69
CA THR A 7 -6.72 15.16 2.98
C THR A 7 -7.55 13.88 3.18
N THR A 8 -6.89 12.73 3.09
CA THR A 8 -7.50 11.42 3.30
C THR A 8 -6.77 10.67 4.41
N PHE A 9 -7.49 10.33 5.46
CA PHE A 9 -6.97 9.58 6.60
C PHE A 9 -7.17 8.08 6.41
N ARG A 10 -6.28 7.28 6.97
CA ARG A 10 -6.43 5.82 6.96
C ARG A 10 -7.51 5.32 7.92
N ASN A 11 -7.65 6.00 9.05
CA ASN A 11 -8.50 5.59 10.14
C ASN A 11 -9.56 6.67 10.40
N ALA A 12 -10.77 6.24 10.74
CA ALA A 12 -11.84 7.16 11.13
C ALA A 12 -11.48 8.00 12.36
N HIS A 13 -10.70 7.44 13.29
CA HIS A 13 -10.30 8.12 14.52
C HIS A 13 -9.44 9.37 14.25
N ASP A 14 -8.45 9.27 13.36
CA ASP A 14 -7.57 10.40 13.01
C ASP A 14 -8.35 11.48 12.24
N ALA A 15 -9.27 11.05 11.37
CA ALA A 15 -10.16 11.96 10.64
C ALA A 15 -11.10 12.72 11.57
N GLN A 16 -11.63 12.05 12.59
CA GLN A 16 -12.53 12.65 13.58
C GLN A 16 -11.78 13.65 14.49
N LEU A 17 -10.53 13.35 14.84
CA LEU A 17 -9.69 14.29 15.57
C LEU A 17 -9.42 15.56 14.75
N ALA A 18 -9.07 15.42 13.48
CA ALA A 18 -8.86 16.54 12.57
C ALA A 18 -10.15 17.37 12.37
N LYS A 19 -11.30 16.72 12.28
CA LYS A 19 -12.61 17.40 12.23
C LYS A 19 -12.91 18.18 13.52
N ALA A 20 -12.66 17.59 14.69
CA ALA A 20 -12.88 18.25 15.97
C ALA A 20 -12.01 19.50 16.13
N VAL A 21 -10.74 19.40 15.72
CA VAL A 21 -9.79 20.52 15.66
C VAL A 21 -10.30 21.65 14.76
N LEU A 22 -10.75 21.32 13.54
CA LEU A 22 -11.27 22.33 12.61
C LEU A 22 -12.55 22.99 13.16
N ALA A 23 -13.41 22.21 13.81
CA ALA A 23 -14.63 22.73 14.43
C ALA A 23 -14.35 23.70 15.58
N ASP A 24 -13.32 23.44 16.39
CA ASP A 24 -12.89 24.33 17.50
C ASP A 24 -12.41 25.69 16.97
N GLU A 25 -11.74 25.70 15.82
CA GLU A 25 -11.29 26.90 15.11
C GLU A 25 -12.39 27.55 14.24
N GLY A 26 -13.63 27.03 14.33
CA GLY A 26 -14.80 27.57 13.65
C GLY A 26 -14.91 27.21 12.16
N VAL A 27 -14.21 26.18 11.69
CA VAL A 27 -14.27 25.68 10.31
C VAL A 27 -15.12 24.41 10.23
N ALA A 28 -16.18 24.44 9.41
CA ALA A 28 -17.06 23.30 9.22
C ALA A 28 -16.40 22.25 8.30
N ALA A 29 -16.15 21.05 8.85
CA ALA A 29 -15.58 19.92 8.10
C ALA A 29 -16.51 18.70 8.09
N PHE A 30 -16.49 17.97 6.98
CA PHE A 30 -17.30 16.80 6.69
C PHE A 30 -16.40 15.60 6.40
N LEU A 31 -16.80 14.41 6.84
CA LEU A 31 -16.08 13.16 6.58
C LEU A 31 -16.80 12.37 5.50
N GLY A 32 -16.12 12.12 4.38
CA GLY A 32 -16.54 11.20 3.35
C GLY A 32 -16.01 9.79 3.63
N ASP A 33 -16.82 8.77 3.30
CA ASP A 33 -16.43 7.34 3.35
C ASP A 33 -16.06 6.79 4.76
N GLU A 34 -16.42 7.52 5.83
CA GLU A 34 -16.18 7.13 7.24
C GLU A 34 -16.81 5.78 7.60
N ASN A 35 -18.08 5.59 7.19
CA ASN A 35 -18.82 4.38 7.53
C ASN A 35 -18.29 3.13 6.79
N ILE A 36 -17.82 3.29 5.55
CA ILE A 36 -17.22 2.21 4.76
C ILE A 36 -15.87 1.79 5.38
N THR A 37 -15.05 2.78 5.77
CA THR A 37 -13.76 2.53 6.42
C THR A 37 -13.93 1.90 7.80
N SER A 38 -15.00 2.24 8.53
CA SER A 38 -15.28 1.65 9.85
C SER A 38 -15.71 0.18 9.78
N LEU A 39 -16.46 -0.20 8.73
CA LEU A 39 -16.91 -1.59 8.52
C LEU A 39 -15.80 -2.49 7.96
N ALA A 40 -14.88 -1.93 7.15
CA ALA A 40 -13.87 -2.71 6.46
C ALA A 40 -12.49 -1.99 6.39
N PRO A 41 -11.85 -1.73 7.55
CA PRO A 41 -10.68 -0.86 7.65
C PRO A 41 -9.44 -1.36 6.90
N TYR A 42 -9.34 -2.67 6.66
CA TYR A 42 -8.20 -3.30 5.98
C TYR A 42 -8.42 -3.52 4.47
N THR A 43 -9.65 -3.35 3.98
CA THR A 43 -10.01 -3.68 2.59
C THR A 43 -10.54 -2.50 1.79
N SER A 44 -10.85 -1.36 2.42
CA SER A 44 -11.21 -0.15 1.69
C SER A 44 -9.96 0.51 1.06
N PRO A 45 -9.83 0.56 -0.27
CA PRO A 45 -8.73 1.27 -0.92
C PRO A 45 -8.87 2.80 -0.80
N MET A 46 -10.05 3.29 -0.39
CA MET A 46 -10.34 4.71 -0.18
C MET A 46 -10.45 4.96 1.32
N GLY A 47 -9.48 5.63 1.92
CA GLY A 47 -9.56 6.06 3.32
C GLY A 47 -10.65 7.11 3.56
N VAL A 48 -10.72 7.64 4.78
CA VAL A 48 -11.71 8.65 5.17
C VAL A 48 -11.30 10.03 4.65
N LYS A 49 -12.13 10.64 3.80
CA LYS A 49 -11.85 11.94 3.18
C LYS A 49 -12.31 13.07 4.10
N LEU A 50 -11.42 13.98 4.47
CA LEU A 50 -11.78 15.21 5.18
C LEU A 50 -12.08 16.31 4.16
N GLN A 51 -13.31 16.81 4.19
CA GLN A 51 -13.83 17.78 3.24
C GLN A 51 -14.26 19.06 3.94
N VAL A 52 -13.99 20.22 3.34
CA VAL A 52 -14.44 21.53 3.84
C VAL A 52 -15.07 22.33 2.71
N ALA A 53 -15.75 23.42 3.04
CA ALA A 53 -16.18 24.37 2.02
C ALA A 53 -14.95 24.93 1.28
N SER A 54 -15.04 25.09 -0.05
CA SER A 54 -13.95 25.63 -0.87
C SER A 54 -13.40 26.96 -0.38
N GLU A 55 -14.24 27.78 0.25
CA GLU A 55 -13.89 29.09 0.81
C GLU A 55 -13.02 29.01 2.07
N ASP A 56 -13.12 27.90 2.81
CA ASP A 56 -12.39 27.66 4.06
C ASP A 56 -11.19 26.73 3.87
N ALA A 57 -10.90 26.31 2.63
CA ALA A 57 -9.86 25.32 2.32
C ALA A 57 -8.48 25.75 2.82
N ASP A 58 -8.04 26.96 2.43
CA ASP A 58 -6.72 27.50 2.81
C ASP A 58 -6.60 27.68 4.33
N ARG A 59 -7.69 28.13 4.96
CA ARG A 59 -7.73 28.33 6.41
C ARG A 59 -7.64 26.99 7.14
N ALA A 60 -8.41 26.00 6.71
CA ALA A 60 -8.40 24.66 7.27
C ALA A 60 -7.02 23.99 7.13
N GLU A 61 -6.38 24.12 5.97
CA GLU A 61 -5.03 23.62 5.74
C GLU A 61 -4.02 24.25 6.70
N SER A 62 -4.08 25.57 6.90
CA SER A 62 -3.19 26.28 7.82
C SER A 62 -3.34 25.82 9.28
N ILE A 63 -4.55 25.46 9.71
CA ILE A 63 -4.85 24.95 11.04
C ILE A 63 -4.29 23.54 11.22
N LEU A 64 -4.53 22.66 10.23
CA LEU A 64 -4.04 21.29 10.25
C LEU A 64 -2.52 21.22 10.26
N ASN A 65 -1.85 22.05 9.45
CA ASN A 65 -0.38 22.11 9.39
C ASN A 65 0.24 22.61 10.70
N ARG A 66 -0.42 23.54 11.39
CA ARG A 66 0.03 24.05 12.70
C ARG A 66 0.00 22.98 13.78
N ILE A 67 -1.02 22.12 13.76
CA ILE A 67 -1.24 21.08 14.78
C ILE A 67 -0.45 19.81 14.48
N ALA A 68 -0.21 19.50 13.20
CA ALA A 68 0.70 18.44 12.79
C ALA A 68 2.16 18.71 13.19
N GLY A 69 2.49 19.96 13.54
CA GLY A 69 3.72 20.35 14.21
C GLY A 69 4.98 19.95 13.44
N LEU A 70 5.29 20.64 12.34
CA LEU A 70 6.63 20.87 11.76
C LEU A 70 6.53 21.47 10.35
N ASP A 71 7.41 22.44 10.05
CA ASP A 71 7.63 23.13 8.77
C ASP A 71 8.09 22.23 7.60
N VAL A 72 7.40 21.13 7.29
CA VAL A 72 7.61 20.38 6.04
C VAL A 72 6.31 19.67 5.63
N ALA A 73 5.29 20.43 5.22
CA ALA A 73 4.23 19.91 4.36
C ALA A 73 4.35 20.61 3.00
N GLU A 74 5.48 20.40 2.33
CA GLU A 74 5.59 20.63 0.90
C GLU A 74 4.58 19.71 0.23
N GLN A 75 3.42 20.29 -0.10
CA GLN A 75 2.39 19.74 -0.97
C GLN A 75 2.11 18.25 -0.71
N ALA A 76 1.25 17.99 0.27
CA ALA A 76 0.61 16.68 0.41
C ALA A 76 -0.39 16.46 -0.74
N THR A 77 0.12 16.37 -1.98
CA THR A 77 -0.55 15.65 -3.05
C THR A 77 -0.85 14.25 -2.55
N ALA A 78 -2.14 13.99 -2.35
CA ALA A 78 -2.73 12.72 -2.01
C ALA A 78 -2.14 11.61 -2.91
N SER A 79 -1.21 10.80 -2.39
CA SER A 79 -0.81 9.49 -2.96
C SER A 79 0.27 8.72 -2.17
N ALA A 80 1.08 9.36 -1.32
CA ALA A 80 2.41 8.81 -1.04
C ALA A 80 2.61 7.97 0.24
N GLN A 81 1.58 7.51 0.96
CA GLN A 81 1.83 6.73 2.19
C GLN A 81 1.75 5.21 2.08
N HIS A 82 1.47 4.61 0.92
CA HIS A 82 1.56 3.14 0.73
C HIS A 82 2.38 2.73 -0.48
N ALA A 83 3.35 3.55 -0.90
CA ALA A 83 4.45 3.00 -1.67
C ALA A 83 5.14 1.95 -0.79
N ILE A 84 4.87 0.68 -1.08
CA ILE A 84 5.83 -0.40 -0.86
C ILE A 84 7.18 0.24 -1.17
N ARG A 85 8.07 0.36 -0.17
CA ARG A 85 9.45 0.79 -0.39
C ARG A 85 10.09 -0.26 -1.29
N HIS A 86 9.81 -0.17 -2.59
CA HIS A 86 10.68 -0.68 -3.61
C HIS A 86 11.96 0.10 -3.39
N PRO A 87 13.08 -0.56 -3.10
CA PRO A 87 14.35 0.14 -3.05
C PRO A 87 14.48 0.82 -4.42
N GLU A 88 14.34 2.14 -4.48
CA GLU A 88 14.39 2.88 -5.75
C GLU A 88 15.78 2.79 -6.40
N GLN A 89 16.75 2.24 -5.66
CA GLN A 89 18.13 2.13 -6.06
C GLN A 89 18.70 0.78 -5.61
N CYS A 90 19.50 0.17 -6.47
CA CYS A 90 20.28 -1.01 -6.10
C CYS A 90 21.30 -0.65 -5.01
N PRO A 91 21.41 -1.40 -3.89
CA PRO A 91 22.35 -1.10 -2.80
C PRO A 91 23.83 -1.21 -3.21
N LYS A 92 24.12 -1.79 -4.38
CA LYS A 92 25.49 -1.99 -4.89
C LYS A 92 25.94 -0.93 -5.90
N CYS A 93 25.03 -0.44 -6.74
CA CYS A 93 25.40 0.44 -7.86
C CYS A 93 24.52 1.68 -8.02
N GLY A 94 23.49 1.87 -7.20
CA GLY A 94 22.63 3.05 -7.23
C GLY A 94 21.69 3.15 -8.45
N SER A 95 21.67 2.16 -9.35
CA SER A 95 20.83 2.20 -10.56
C SER A 95 19.33 2.14 -10.22
N ALA A 96 18.53 2.91 -10.96
CA ALA A 96 17.06 2.88 -10.87
C ALA A 96 16.40 1.78 -11.74
N ASP A 97 17.12 1.12 -12.66
CA ASP A 97 16.57 0.03 -13.50
C ASP A 97 16.60 -1.33 -12.76
N ILE A 98 15.56 -1.56 -11.94
CA ILE A 98 15.37 -2.78 -11.16
C ILE A 98 14.29 -3.63 -11.81
N ARG A 99 14.66 -4.83 -12.27
CA ARG A 99 13.73 -5.78 -12.88
C ARG A 99 13.38 -6.88 -11.89
N ARG A 100 12.08 -7.05 -11.64
CA ARG A 100 11.57 -8.21 -10.90
C ARG A 100 11.76 -9.45 -11.77
N THR A 101 12.71 -10.31 -11.42
CA THR A 101 12.89 -11.57 -12.14
C THR A 101 11.67 -12.46 -11.90
N ARG A 102 10.79 -12.58 -12.91
CA ARG A 102 9.67 -13.53 -12.88
C ARG A 102 10.24 -14.94 -12.96
N ARG A 103 10.56 -15.53 -11.80
CA ARG A 103 10.88 -16.96 -11.65
C ARG A 103 9.66 -17.89 -11.83
N LEU A 104 8.53 -17.34 -12.27
CA LEU A 104 7.27 -18.05 -12.53
C LEU A 104 7.46 -19.23 -13.49
N THR A 105 8.36 -19.12 -14.47
CA THR A 105 8.58 -20.19 -15.46
C THR A 105 9.17 -21.44 -14.83
N GLY A 106 10.17 -21.30 -13.94
CA GLY A 106 10.75 -22.43 -13.21
C GLY A 106 9.76 -23.05 -12.21
N PHE A 107 8.95 -22.21 -11.56
CA PHE A 107 7.87 -22.65 -10.69
C PHE A 107 6.82 -23.51 -11.43
N LEU A 108 6.38 -23.07 -12.61
CA LEU A 108 5.40 -23.81 -13.42
C LEU A 108 5.93 -25.17 -13.86
N ILE A 109 7.21 -25.27 -14.24
CA ILE A 109 7.83 -26.54 -14.64
C ILE A 109 7.91 -27.52 -13.45
N CYS A 110 8.38 -27.06 -12.28
CA CYS A 110 8.44 -27.90 -11.08
C CYS A 110 7.06 -28.34 -10.60
N ALA A 111 6.07 -27.45 -10.62
CA ALA A 111 4.69 -27.78 -10.27
C ALA A 111 4.10 -28.83 -11.22
N ALA A 112 4.30 -28.68 -12.53
CA ALA A 112 3.82 -29.64 -13.53
C ALA A 112 4.45 -31.03 -13.35
N LEU A 113 5.76 -31.10 -13.06
CA LEU A 113 6.44 -32.38 -12.78
C LEU A 113 5.92 -33.07 -11.52
N LEU A 114 5.71 -32.33 -10.43
CA LEU A 114 5.19 -32.89 -9.18
C LEU A 114 3.74 -33.36 -9.31
N ILE A 115 2.91 -32.64 -10.07
CA ILE A 115 1.55 -33.07 -10.40
C ILE A 115 1.59 -34.36 -11.23
N ALA A 116 2.43 -34.43 -12.27
CA ALA A 116 2.58 -35.62 -13.10
C ALA A 116 3.04 -36.85 -12.29
N VAL A 117 4.01 -36.67 -11.39
CA VAL A 117 4.48 -37.74 -10.49
C VAL A 117 3.41 -38.12 -9.47
N GLY A 118 2.68 -37.15 -8.92
CA GLY A 118 1.60 -37.39 -7.95
C GLY A 118 0.42 -38.19 -8.52
N VAL A 119 0.04 -37.90 -9.77
CA VAL A 119 -1.01 -38.65 -10.49
C VAL A 119 -0.61 -40.11 -10.74
N ALA A 120 0.69 -40.39 -10.93
CA ALA A 120 1.18 -41.74 -11.19
C ALA A 120 1.23 -42.66 -9.94
N VAL A 121 1.19 -42.09 -8.72
CA VAL A 121 1.48 -42.83 -7.47
C VAL A 121 0.24 -43.02 -6.57
N GLU A 122 -0.96 -42.56 -6.99
CA GLU A 122 -2.23 -42.63 -6.21
C GLU A 122 -2.16 -42.04 -4.78
N GLN A 123 -1.09 -41.32 -4.44
CA GLN A 123 -0.88 -40.65 -3.15
C GLN A 123 -1.07 -39.14 -3.30
N LEU A 124 -2.32 -38.75 -3.53
CA LEU A 124 -2.73 -37.36 -3.77
C LEU A 124 -2.31 -36.40 -2.64
N ILE A 125 -2.31 -36.90 -1.40
CA ILE A 125 -2.04 -36.11 -0.18
C ILE A 125 -0.57 -35.70 -0.09
N MET A 126 0.37 -36.61 -0.39
CA MET A 126 1.81 -36.31 -0.37
C MET A 126 2.21 -35.34 -1.49
N ALA A 127 1.60 -35.49 -2.68
CA ALA A 127 1.80 -34.56 -3.78
C ALA A 127 1.31 -33.14 -3.44
N PHE A 128 0.15 -33.02 -2.79
CA PHE A 128 -0.39 -31.73 -2.35
C PHE A 128 0.55 -30.99 -1.40
N TYR A 129 1.10 -31.66 -0.37
CA TYR A 129 2.01 -31.03 0.58
C TYR A 129 3.36 -30.64 -0.04
N LEU A 130 3.89 -31.44 -0.98
CA LEU A 130 5.11 -31.08 -1.71
C LEU A 130 4.90 -29.89 -2.65
N ILE A 131 3.76 -29.84 -3.34
CA ILE A 131 3.39 -28.69 -4.18
C ILE A 131 3.27 -27.44 -3.31
N MET A 132 2.55 -27.52 -2.19
CA MET A 132 2.43 -26.40 -1.24
C MET A 132 3.78 -25.92 -0.70
N ALA A 133 4.67 -26.82 -0.31
CA ALA A 133 6.01 -26.47 0.19
C ALA A 133 6.87 -25.79 -0.91
N VAL A 134 6.80 -26.29 -2.15
CA VAL A 134 7.50 -25.71 -3.30
C VAL A 134 6.91 -24.35 -3.67
N CYS A 135 5.59 -24.19 -3.68
CA CYS A 135 4.89 -22.91 -3.86
C CYS A 135 5.37 -21.88 -2.84
N ILE A 136 5.35 -22.23 -1.55
CA ILE A 136 5.76 -21.33 -0.46
C ILE A 136 7.24 -20.95 -0.63
N PHE A 137 8.12 -21.92 -0.88
CA PHE A 137 9.56 -21.66 -1.06
C PHE A 137 9.85 -20.72 -2.24
N PHE A 138 9.21 -20.93 -3.39
CA PHE A 138 9.44 -20.11 -4.59
C PHE A 138 8.75 -18.74 -4.52
N LEU A 139 7.60 -18.63 -3.84
CA LEU A 139 6.92 -17.35 -3.63
C LEU A 139 7.67 -16.45 -2.64
N VAL A 140 8.25 -17.03 -1.58
CA VAL A 140 9.05 -16.30 -0.58
C VAL A 140 10.43 -15.91 -1.13
N ALA A 141 11.03 -16.75 -1.98
CA ALA A 141 12.38 -16.52 -2.50
C ALA A 141 12.45 -15.57 -3.71
N SER A 142 11.50 -14.64 -3.91
CA SER A 142 11.48 -13.71 -5.05
C SER A 142 12.60 -12.64 -4.91
N PRO A 143 13.73 -12.76 -5.62
CA PRO A 143 14.82 -11.79 -5.51
C PRO A 143 14.63 -10.70 -6.56
N TYR A 144 14.78 -9.45 -6.14
CA TYR A 144 14.99 -8.34 -7.06
C TYR A 144 16.31 -8.56 -7.79
N ARG A 145 16.38 -8.21 -9.08
CA ARG A 145 17.64 -8.21 -9.85
C ARG A 145 17.85 -6.85 -10.47
N CYS A 146 19.02 -6.27 -10.25
CA CYS A 146 19.44 -5.04 -10.94
C CYS A 146 19.84 -5.36 -12.40
N ALA A 147 19.39 -4.55 -13.36
CA ALA A 147 19.72 -4.70 -14.77
C ALA A 147 21.17 -4.31 -15.11
N ASP A 148 21.71 -3.27 -14.46
CA ASP A 148 23.06 -2.74 -14.72
C ASP A 148 24.18 -3.57 -14.08
N CYS A 149 24.06 -3.92 -12.79
CA CYS A 149 25.13 -4.62 -12.07
C CYS A 149 24.87 -6.12 -11.85
N GLY A 150 23.67 -6.61 -12.16
CA GLY A 150 23.29 -8.01 -12.00
C GLY A 150 23.12 -8.48 -10.54
N HIS A 151 23.22 -7.59 -9.55
CA HIS A 151 23.07 -7.91 -8.13
C HIS A 151 21.65 -8.39 -7.79
N ARG A 152 21.55 -9.34 -6.84
CA ARG A 152 20.31 -10.02 -6.45
C ARG A 152 20.09 -9.86 -4.94
N TRP A 153 18.92 -9.37 -4.52
CA TRP A 153 18.55 -9.18 -3.11
C TRP A 153 17.05 -9.35 -2.87
#